data_AF-A0A373VS77-F1
#
_entry.id   AF-A0A373VS77-F1
#
_cell.length_a   1.000
_cell.length_b   1.000
_cell.length_c   1.000
_cell.angle_alpha   90.00
_cell.angle_beta   90.00
_cell.angle_gamma   90.00
#
_symmetry.space_group_name_H-M   'P 1'
#
loop_
_entity.id
_entity.type
_entity.pdbx_description
1 polymer ?
#
loop_
_entity_poly.entity_id
_entity_poly.type
_entity_poly.pdbx_seq_one_letter_code
_entity_poly.pdbx_strand_id
1 'polypeptide(L)' 'MLIKEVVTINETEFDHTYSDAGFYIERDGVEYSDAIDPIDIEREYIETDKKIETENHLEELD' A
#
# COMPACT_ATOMS: atom_id res chain seq x y z
N MET A 1 9.61 6.04 -1.03
CA MET A 1 9.13 6.57 -2.32
C MET A 1 7.82 5.90 -2.60
N LEU A 2 6.83 6.69 -3.00
CA LEU A 2 5.56 6.17 -3.49
C LEU A 2 5.79 5.45 -4.83
N ILE A 3 5.48 4.16 -4.87
CA ILE A 3 5.51 3.32 -6.05
C ILE A 3 4.08 3.14 -6.55
N LYS A 4 3.90 3.24 -7.87
CA LYS A 4 2.68 2.86 -8.57
C LYS A 4 3.05 1.92 -9.71
N GLU A 5 2.52 0.71 -9.68
CA GLU A 5 2.74 -0.31 -10.72
C GLU A 5 1.44 -1.02 -11.09
N VAL A 6 1.44 -1.73 -12.22
CA VAL A 6 0.29 -2.55 -12.63
C VAL A 6 0.53 -3.98 -12.20
N VAL A 7 -0.42 -4.56 -11.47
CA VAL A 7 -0.42 -5.97 -11.07
C VAL A 7 -1.59 -6.71 -11.69
N THR A 8 -1.41 -7.98 -12.04
CA THR A 8 -2.48 -8.84 -12.55
C THR A 8 -2.93 -9.82 -11.47
N ILE A 9 -4.22 -9.77 -11.11
CA ILE A 9 -4.85 -10.67 -10.16
C ILE A 9 -6.05 -11.33 -10.85
N ASN A 10 -6.05 -12.65 -10.96
CA ASN A 10 -7.12 -13.40 -11.64
C ASN A 10 -7.45 -12.85 -13.04
N GLU A 11 -6.43 -12.70 -13.89
CA GLU A 11 -6.55 -12.18 -15.27
C GLU A 11 -7.07 -10.73 -15.38
N THR A 12 -7.20 -10.02 -14.27
CA THR A 12 -7.63 -8.61 -14.22
C THR A 12 -6.47 -7.73 -13.77
N GLU A 13 -6.27 -6.60 -14.43
CA GLU A 13 -5.21 -5.62 -14.11
C GLU A 13 -5.70 -4.58 -13.10
N PHE A 14 -4.81 -4.21 -12.17
CA PHE A 14 -5.05 -3.24 -11.11
C PHE A 14 -3.85 -2.31 -10.97
N ASP A 15 -4.12 -1.08 -10.54
CA ASP A 15 -3.09 -0.18 -10.02
C ASP A 15 -2.74 -0.61 -8.59
N HIS A 16 -1.48 -0.92 -8.36
CA HIS A 16 -0.91 -1.21 -7.05
C HIS A 16 -0.06 -0.02 -6.60
N THR A 17 -0.44 0.59 -5.48
CA THR A 17 0.24 1.78 -4.94
C THR A 17 0.70 1.51 -3.52
N TYR A 18 1.99 1.71 -3.24
CA TYR A 18 2.59 1.47 -1.92
C TYR A 18 3.87 2.29 -1.70
N SER A 19 4.34 2.35 -0.46
CA SER A 19 5.66 2.90 -0.11
C SER A 19 6.74 1.83 -0.22
N ASP A 20 7.81 2.08 -0.98
CA ASP A 20 8.98 1.19 -1.01
C ASP A 20 9.82 1.21 0.29
N ALA A 21 9.55 2.18 1.17
CA ALA A 21 10.29 2.41 2.40
C ALA A 21 9.48 2.02 3.65
N GLY A 22 8.31 1.41 3.48
CA GLY A 22 7.47 0.90 4.57
C GLY A 22 6.73 2.01 5.33
N PHE A 23 6.34 3.08 4.65
CA PHE A 23 5.45 4.10 5.18
C PHE A 23 4.00 3.87 4.75
N TYR A 24 3.05 4.42 5.51
CA TYR A 24 1.66 4.48 5.06
C TYR A 24 1.54 5.39 3.83
N ILE A 25 0.53 5.12 3.01
CA ILE A 25 0.05 6.00 1.95
C ILE A 25 -1.30 6.58 2.36
N GLU A 26 -1.60 7.83 2.00
CA GLU A 26 -2.84 8.49 2.35
C GLU A 26 -3.64 8.89 1.11
N ARG A 27 -4.95 8.69 1.18
CA ARG A 27 -5.93 9.26 0.24
C ARG A 27 -7.12 9.78 1.03
N ASP A 28 -7.52 11.03 0.78
CA ASP A 28 -8.69 11.67 1.40
C ASP A 28 -8.69 11.61 2.94
N GLY A 29 -7.51 11.71 3.58
CA GLY A 29 -7.36 11.62 5.04
C GLY A 29 -7.41 10.20 5.61
N VAL A 30 -7.42 9.16 4.76
CA VAL A 30 -7.38 7.76 5.18
C VAL A 30 -6.02 7.16 4.85
N GLU A 31 -5.38 6.57 5.86
CA GLU A 31 -4.08 5.90 5.73
C GLU A 31 -4.26 4.42 5.36
N TYR A 32 -3.42 3.94 4.46
CA TYR A 32 -3.34 2.55 4.00
C TYR A 32 -1.89 2.09 4.02
N SER A 33 -1.65 0.82 4.36
CA SER A 33 -0.31 0.23 4.18
C SER A 33 0.01 -0.05 2.71
N ASP A 34 -1.05 -0.24 1.92
CA ASP A 34 -1.03 -0.65 0.52
C ASP A 34 -2.41 -0.38 -0.11
N ALA A 35 -2.48 -0.13 -1.43
CA ALA A 35 -3.71 0.03 -2.18
C ALA A 35 -3.69 -0.75 -3.50
N ILE A 36 -4.78 -1.50 -3.74
CA ILE A 36 -5.09 -2.16 -5.01
C ILE A 36 -6.37 -1.53 -5.54
N ASP A 37 -6.25 -0.70 -6.59
CA ASP A 37 -7.36 0.00 -7.19
C ASP A 37 -7.63 -0.49 -8.63
N PRO A 38 -8.89 -0.45 -9.10
CA PRO A 38 -9.20 -0.66 -10.50
C PRO A 38 -8.50 0.35 -11.41
N ILE A 39 -7.93 -0.10 -12.52
CA ILE A 39 -7.16 0.75 -13.46
C ILE A 39 -8.01 1.82 -14.16
N ASP A 40 -9.32 1.64 -14.21
CA ASP A 40 -10.28 2.55 -14.83
C ASP A 40 -10.65 3.75 -13.94
N ILE A 41 -10.16 3.78 -12.69
CA ILE A 41 -10.38 4.85 -11.73
C ILE A 41 -9.05 5.41 -11.28
N GLU A 42 -8.75 6.64 -11.69
CA GLU A 42 -7.55 7.33 -11.23
C GLU A 42 -7.66 7.66 -9.73
N ARG A 43 -6.70 7.14 -8.96
CA ARG A 43 -6.52 7.43 -7.54
C ARG A 43 -5.15 8.06 -7.34
N GLU A 44 -5.12 9.14 -6.59
CA GLU A 44 -3.89 9.78 -6.15
C GLU A 44 -3.67 9.49 -4.67
N TYR A 45 -2.44 9.14 -4.35
CA TYR A 45 -1.97 8.89 -3.00
C TYR A 45 -0.76 9.77 -2.73
N ILE A 46 -0.54 10.06 -1.46
CA ILE A 46 0.73 10.62 -0.98
C ILE A 46 1.36 9.63 -0.01
N GLU A 47 2.68 9.48 -0.08
CA GLU A 47 3.44 8.78 0.97
C GLU A 47 3.44 9.66 2.22
N THR A 48 3.17 9.07 3.39
CA THR A 48 3.20 9.77 4.67
C THR A 48 4.55 9.57 5.37
N ASP A 49 4.79 10.32 6.45
CA ASP A 49 5.97 10.12 7.31
C ASP A 49 5.76 9.02 8.37
N LYS A 50 4.58 8.38 8.40
CA LYS A 50 4.24 7.35 9.39
C LYS A 50 4.72 5.99 8.92
N LYS A 51 5.66 5.38 9.66
CA LYS A 51 6.08 4.00 9.39
C LYS A 51 4.98 3.01 9.69
N ILE A 52 4.87 1.97 8.87
CA ILE A 52 4.09 0.79 9.16
C ILE A 52 4.82 0.03 10.27
N GLU A 53 4.16 -0.12 11.41
CA GLU A 53 4.68 -0.94 12.50
C GLU A 53 4.43 -2.41 12.13
N THR A 54 5.46 -3.10 11.64
CA THR A 54 5.45 -4.56 11.63
C THR A 54 5.65 -5.02 13.06
N GLU A 55 4.57 -5.26 13.79
CA GLU A 55 4.66 -6.08 15.00
C GLU A 55 5.18 -7.47 14.59
N ASN A 56 6.44 -7.73 14.90
CA ASN A 56 7.08 -9.03 14.78
C ASN A 56 6.51 -9.93 15.90
N HIS A 57 5.22 -10.26 15.85
CA HIS A 57 4.58 -11.18 16.80
C HIS A 57 4.87 -12.65 16.39
N LEU A 58 6.15 -12.99 16.25
CA LEU A 58 6.63 -14.36 16.03
C LEU A 58 7.66 -14.81 17.08
N GLU A 59 7.88 -14.03 18.15
CA GLU A 59 8.60 -14.48 19.34
C GLU A 59 7.61 -14.60 20.49
N GLU A 60 7.13 -15.83 20.73
CA GLU A 60 6.69 -16.43 22.02
C GLU A 60 5.70 -17.57 21.74
N LEU A 61 6.20 -18.66 21.14
CA LEU A 61 5.67 -20.00 21.39
C LEU A 61 6.72 -20.72 22.24
N ASP A 62 6.64 -20.51 23.56
CA ASP A 62 7.28 -21.36 24.58
C ASP A 62 6.58 -22.73 24.68
#